data_AF-A0A2M8QMT8-F1
#
_entry.id   AF-A0A2M8QMT8-F1
#
_cell.length_a   1.000
_cell.length_b   1.000
_cell.length_c   1.000
_cell.angle_alpha   90.00
_cell.angle_beta   90.00
_cell.angle_gamma   90.00
#
_symmetry.space_group_name_H-M   'P 1'
#
loop_
_entity.id
_entity.type
_entity.pdbx_description
1 polymer ?
#
loop_
_entity_poly.entity_id
_entity_poly.type
_entity_poly.pdbx_seq_one_letter_code
_entity_poly.pdbx_strand_id
1 'polypeptide(L)'
;MAARHQSLSERGQLDLFRALPGEFAARDAQDLMAYPFFSLSKSHRVAPIDFAAGNVSIRVEAVPDHGMATIWDADILIWAASQIVEARDAGLRTSRLMVATPYEILKFIGRGTSLRDYQRLKAALDRLQSTTVCTSIRQSAEGRRHRFSWINEWKERTNRNGKPDGIEMIVPDWFYQAVLDDALVLTIDRAYFDLTGGLDRWLYRLVRKHGGRQRNGWRFDFRHLHQKSGALSPYKRFAFELRDIIRRQPLPGYTLFLEIEAGGRTLLAFERTPPCGKAVKGFVPSGTRKRVPSGTGPSCQREPKHGLTHDSRTENRLANLESNRESNFEERAREVENLVRQAANALSAAGKRRTSSAALTNAGAARNGTSGPPQLPFGPRPGGRR
;
A
#
# COMPACT_ATOMS: atom_id res chain seq x y z
N MET A 1 42.54 16.82 22.09
CA MET A 1 41.80 17.15 20.85
C MET A 1 40.59 16.23 20.79
N ALA A 2 39.39 16.76 21.02
CA ALA A 2 38.16 15.95 20.94
C ALA A 2 37.83 15.67 19.48
N ALA A 3 37.75 14.39 19.11
CA ALA A 3 37.32 13.95 17.79
C ALA A 3 35.88 14.43 17.56
N ARG A 4 35.70 15.31 16.56
CA ARG A 4 34.38 15.66 16.05
C ARG A 4 33.77 14.39 15.44
N HIS A 5 32.79 13.80 16.11
CA HIS A 5 31.83 12.94 15.43
C HIS A 5 31.08 13.79 14.40
N GLN A 6 31.60 13.85 13.17
CA GLN A 6 30.78 14.16 12.01
C GLN A 6 29.73 13.05 11.96
N SER A 7 28.52 13.35 12.42
CA SER A 7 27.36 12.52 12.14
C SER A 7 27.30 12.36 10.62
N LEU A 8 27.60 11.16 10.11
CA LEU A 8 27.35 10.82 8.71
C LEU A 8 25.87 11.12 8.46
N SER A 9 25.57 12.15 7.65
CA SER A 9 24.21 12.46 7.21
C SER A 9 23.58 11.18 6.65
N GLU A 10 22.25 10.99 6.81
CA GLU A 10 21.51 9.85 6.21
C GLU A 10 21.90 9.67 4.73
N ARG A 11 22.19 10.76 4.02
CA ARG A 11 22.72 10.77 2.64
C ARG A 11 24.04 10.03 2.45
N GLY A 12 24.98 10.14 3.39
CA GLY A 12 26.29 9.49 3.30
C GLY A 12 26.22 7.97 3.48
N GLN A 13 25.08 7.45 3.92
CA GLN A 13 24.84 6.03 4.18
C GLN A 13 23.97 5.35 3.12
N LEU A 14 23.25 6.12 2.29
CA LEU A 14 22.34 5.59 1.27
C LEU A 14 23.00 5.57 -0.11
N ASP A 15 22.91 4.42 -0.80
CA ASP A 15 23.30 4.31 -2.20
C ASP A 15 22.36 5.14 -3.09
N LEU A 16 22.89 5.69 -4.18
CA LEU A 16 22.11 6.49 -5.12
C LEU A 16 21.23 5.60 -6.01
N PHE A 17 19.92 5.82 -6.01
CA PHE A 17 18.98 5.20 -6.94
C PHE A 17 18.54 6.21 -8.02
N ARG A 18 18.92 5.95 -9.28
CA ARG A 18 18.50 6.76 -10.43
C ARG A 18 17.20 6.23 -11.01
N ALA A 19 16.30 7.15 -11.33
CA ALA A 19 15.06 6.86 -12.03
C ALA A 19 15.31 6.05 -13.31
N LEU A 20 14.51 5.01 -13.53
CA LEU A 20 14.56 4.21 -14.75
C LEU A 20 13.84 4.94 -15.88
N PRO A 21 14.39 4.90 -17.12
CA PRO A 21 13.67 5.36 -18.30
C PRO A 21 12.68 4.28 -18.78
N GLY A 22 11.51 4.69 -19.26
CA GLY A 22 10.55 3.79 -19.91
C GLY A 22 9.11 3.95 -19.45
N GLU A 23 8.23 3.22 -20.12
CA GLU A 23 6.79 3.16 -19.81
C GLU A 23 6.50 1.89 -19.00
N PHE A 24 6.60 2.00 -17.67
CA PHE A 24 6.21 0.93 -16.75
C PHE A 24 4.85 1.22 -16.13
N ALA A 25 4.26 0.19 -15.53
CA ALA A 25 2.93 0.28 -14.95
C ALA A 25 2.95 1.07 -13.65
N ALA A 26 1.99 1.96 -13.46
CA ALA A 26 1.86 2.74 -12.24
C ALA A 26 1.53 1.83 -11.04
N ARG A 27 2.21 2.06 -9.92
CA ARG A 27 2.12 1.30 -8.67
C ARG A 27 1.82 2.26 -7.52
N ASP A 28 0.81 1.94 -6.74
CA ASP A 28 0.44 2.70 -5.54
C ASP A 28 0.51 1.80 -4.30
N ALA A 29 0.88 2.39 -3.16
CA ALA A 29 0.95 1.71 -1.88
C ALA A 29 -0.44 1.60 -1.26
N GLN A 30 -0.87 0.39 -0.92
CA GLN A 30 -2.23 0.09 -0.48
C GLN A 30 -2.69 0.88 0.74
N ASP A 31 -1.77 1.21 1.66
CA ASP A 31 -2.12 2.03 2.84
C ASP A 31 -2.61 3.41 2.43
N LEU A 32 -1.94 4.04 1.45
CA LEU A 32 -2.32 5.36 0.97
C LEU A 32 -3.64 5.33 0.17
N MET A 33 -4.08 4.14 -0.26
CA MET A 33 -5.37 3.93 -0.92
C MET A 33 -6.53 3.74 0.07
N ALA A 34 -6.22 3.37 1.31
CA ALA A 34 -7.20 2.97 2.31
C ALA A 34 -7.59 4.07 3.30
N TYR A 35 -6.67 5.00 3.54
CA TYR A 35 -6.74 5.93 4.66
C TYR A 35 -6.51 7.39 4.24
N PRO A 36 -7.05 8.36 5.00
CA PRO A 36 -7.00 9.77 4.63
C PRO A 36 -5.67 10.42 5.01
N PHE A 37 -4.66 10.26 4.15
CA PHE A 37 -3.33 10.87 4.35
C PHE A 37 -3.16 12.25 3.72
N PHE A 38 -4.09 12.66 2.84
CA PHE A 38 -3.93 13.83 1.98
C PHE A 38 -5.19 14.70 2.01
N SER A 39 -5.01 16.01 1.83
CA SER A 39 -6.13 16.92 1.56
C SER A 39 -6.77 16.60 0.20
N LEU A 40 -8.10 16.50 0.18
CA LEU A 40 -8.89 16.26 -1.05
C LEU A 40 -9.21 17.55 -1.82
N SER A 41 -8.81 18.71 -1.30
CA SER A 41 -9.00 20.01 -1.94
C SER A 41 -7.66 20.62 -2.34
N LYS A 42 -7.66 21.42 -3.43
CA LYS A 42 -6.51 22.24 -3.83
C LYS A 42 -6.34 23.49 -2.96
N SER A 43 -7.32 23.78 -2.12
CA SER A 43 -7.27 24.90 -1.17
C SER A 43 -6.21 24.65 -0.12
N HIS A 44 -5.52 25.71 0.28
CA HIS A 44 -4.56 25.70 1.38
C HIS A 44 -5.22 25.22 2.68
N ARG A 45 -4.82 24.04 3.17
CA ARG A 45 -5.38 23.40 4.38
C ARG A 45 -4.29 23.33 5.46
N VAL A 46 -4.57 23.94 6.61
CA VAL A 46 -3.75 23.81 7.83
C VAL A 46 -4.45 22.99 8.92
N ALA A 47 -5.78 22.87 8.84
CA ALA A 47 -6.54 22.06 9.77
C ALA A 47 -6.13 20.57 9.65
N PRO A 48 -5.78 19.90 10.76
CA PRO A 48 -5.27 18.54 10.71
C PRO A 48 -6.30 17.55 10.15
N ILE A 49 -5.83 16.39 9.70
CA ILE A 49 -6.69 15.21 9.51
C ILE A 49 -6.52 14.35 10.74
N ASP A 50 -7.59 14.17 11.51
CA ASP A 50 -7.65 13.22 12.62
C ASP A 50 -8.58 12.08 12.23
N PHE A 51 -8.01 10.89 12.06
CA PHE A 51 -8.74 9.68 11.69
C PHE A 51 -8.48 8.58 12.72
N ALA A 52 -9.57 7.99 13.22
CA ALA A 52 -9.51 6.84 14.11
C ALA A 52 -10.59 5.84 13.69
N ALA A 53 -10.19 4.59 13.50
CA ALA A 53 -11.11 3.49 13.29
C ALA A 53 -10.45 2.20 13.80
N GLY A 54 -11.13 1.43 14.64
CA GLY A 54 -10.57 0.23 15.27
C GLY A 54 -9.24 0.53 15.98
N ASN A 55 -8.21 -0.27 15.67
CA ASN A 55 -6.83 -0.10 16.16
C ASN A 55 -5.98 0.88 15.31
N VAL A 56 -6.55 1.47 14.26
CA VAL A 56 -5.87 2.40 13.38
C VAL A 56 -6.15 3.84 13.79
N SER A 57 -5.09 4.58 14.08
CA SER A 57 -5.11 6.02 14.32
C SER A 57 -4.14 6.70 13.37
N ILE A 58 -4.57 7.80 12.77
CA ILE A 58 -3.79 8.61 11.85
C ILE A 58 -4.04 10.07 12.20
N ARG A 59 -2.96 10.83 12.38
CA ARG A 59 -2.98 12.29 12.48
C ARG A 59 -2.06 12.86 11.40
N VAL A 60 -2.59 13.75 10.57
CA VAL A 60 -1.83 14.47 9.55
C VAL A 60 -1.84 15.95 9.88
N GLU A 61 -0.66 16.52 10.01
CA GLU A 61 -0.41 17.89 10.43
C GLU A 61 0.34 18.64 9.33
N ALA A 62 0.03 19.92 9.18
CA ALA A 62 0.61 20.77 8.14
C ALA A 62 1.26 22.00 8.74
N VAL A 63 2.33 22.47 8.11
CA VAL A 63 2.96 23.76 8.42
C VAL A 63 2.16 24.89 7.73
N PRO A 64 1.89 26.02 8.40
CA PRO A 64 1.11 27.12 7.84
C PRO A 64 1.64 27.71 6.53
N ASP A 65 2.95 27.70 6.29
CA ASP A 65 3.53 28.34 5.10
C ASP A 65 3.29 27.56 3.80
N HIS A 66 3.23 26.24 3.89
CA HIS A 66 3.08 25.36 2.73
C HIS A 66 1.69 24.71 2.63
N GLY A 67 1.04 24.53 3.78
CA GLY A 67 -0.20 23.77 3.90
C GLY A 67 0.01 22.26 3.78
N MET A 68 -1.09 21.52 3.89
CA MET A 68 -1.10 20.07 3.85
C MET A 68 -0.88 19.53 2.44
N ALA A 69 -0.11 18.46 2.33
CA ALA A 69 0.01 17.67 1.11
C ALA A 69 -1.37 17.23 0.62
N THR A 70 -1.62 17.47 -0.65
CA THR A 70 -2.89 17.20 -1.33
C THR A 70 -2.83 15.86 -2.05
N ILE A 71 -4.00 15.33 -2.43
CA ILE A 71 -4.07 14.08 -3.18
C ILE A 71 -3.42 14.15 -4.57
N TRP A 72 -3.18 15.36 -5.11
CA TRP A 72 -2.39 15.52 -6.34
C TRP A 72 -0.88 15.40 -6.08
N ASP A 73 -0.41 15.71 -4.87
CA ASP A 73 1.00 15.57 -4.51
C ASP A 73 1.36 14.07 -4.35
N ALA A 74 0.38 13.23 -4.01
CA ALA A 74 0.53 11.77 -3.97
C ALA A 74 0.93 11.16 -5.33
N ASP A 75 0.74 11.86 -6.46
CA ASP A 75 1.21 11.43 -7.77
C ASP A 75 2.73 11.20 -7.78
N ILE A 76 3.49 12.01 -7.02
CA ILE A 76 4.95 11.87 -6.88
C ILE A 76 5.31 10.57 -6.14
N LEU A 77 4.51 10.20 -5.13
CA LEU A 77 4.71 8.96 -4.39
C LEU A 77 4.35 7.73 -5.25
N ILE A 78 3.31 7.84 -6.08
CA ILE A 78 2.98 6.80 -7.07
C ILE A 78 4.15 6.61 -8.05
N TRP A 79 4.73 7.71 -8.55
CA TRP A 79 5.95 7.64 -9.38
C TRP A 79 7.11 6.96 -8.64
N ALA A 80 7.39 7.37 -7.40
CA ALA A 80 8.48 6.81 -6.60
C ALA A 80 8.29 5.30 -6.35
N ALA A 81 7.08 4.88 -5.97
CA ALA A 81 6.75 3.47 -5.78
C ALA A 81 6.92 2.67 -7.07
N SER A 82 6.46 3.22 -8.20
CA SER A 82 6.57 2.57 -9.51
C SER A 82 8.03 2.34 -9.90
N GLN A 83 8.91 3.32 -9.66
CA GLN A 83 10.34 3.18 -9.94
C GLN A 83 11.02 2.13 -9.07
N ILE A 84 10.73 2.12 -7.77
CA ILE A 84 11.31 1.16 -6.83
C ILE A 84 10.88 -0.27 -7.19
N VAL A 85 9.58 -0.48 -7.46
CA VAL A 85 9.05 -1.79 -7.85
C VAL A 85 9.65 -2.26 -9.16
N GLU A 86 9.68 -1.41 -10.18
CA GLU A 86 10.25 -1.77 -11.49
C GLU A 86 11.75 -2.13 -11.38
N ALA A 87 12.53 -1.34 -10.64
CA ALA A 87 13.94 -1.62 -10.42
C ALA A 87 14.16 -2.94 -9.66
N ARG A 88 13.38 -3.19 -8.61
CA ARG A 88 13.44 -4.44 -7.85
C ARG A 88 13.07 -5.64 -8.73
N ASP A 89 12.00 -5.54 -9.52
CA ASP A 89 11.54 -6.61 -10.42
C ASP A 89 12.58 -6.90 -11.52
N ALA A 90 13.34 -5.87 -11.94
CA ALA A 90 14.49 -6.01 -12.84
C ALA A 90 15.78 -6.50 -12.16
N GLY A 91 15.76 -6.79 -10.85
CA GLY A 91 16.92 -7.25 -10.08
C GLY A 91 17.97 -6.16 -9.81
N LEU A 92 17.61 -4.89 -9.99
CA LEU A 92 18.47 -3.74 -9.70
C LEU A 92 18.43 -3.39 -8.20
N ARG A 93 19.52 -2.81 -7.70
CA ARG A 93 19.56 -2.29 -6.32
C ARG A 93 18.70 -1.04 -6.22
N THR A 94 17.73 -1.07 -5.30
CA THR A 94 16.88 0.07 -4.96
C THR A 94 17.42 0.82 -3.75
N SER A 95 17.05 2.09 -3.63
CA SER A 95 17.38 2.91 -2.46
C SER A 95 16.28 3.94 -2.20
N ARG A 96 16.26 4.42 -0.95
CA ARG A 96 15.42 5.55 -0.52
C ARG A 96 15.89 6.88 -1.12
N LEU A 97 17.17 6.99 -1.46
CA LEU A 97 17.75 8.16 -2.08
C LEU A 97 17.53 8.11 -3.60
N MET A 98 16.51 8.82 -4.08
CA MET A 98 16.08 8.83 -5.48
C MET A 98 16.58 10.08 -6.20
N VAL A 99 17.04 9.91 -7.45
CA VAL A 99 17.40 11.02 -8.34
C VAL A 99 16.66 10.90 -9.66
N ALA A 100 16.07 12.01 -10.09
CA ALA A 100 15.34 12.13 -11.34
C ALA A 100 15.37 13.56 -11.87
N THR A 101 15.10 13.73 -13.14
CA THR A 101 14.79 15.04 -13.72
C THR A 101 13.33 15.41 -13.47
N PRO A 102 12.98 16.71 -13.35
CA PRO A 102 11.59 17.16 -13.31
C PRO A 102 10.76 16.62 -14.50
N TYR A 103 11.38 16.54 -15.67
CA TYR A 103 10.77 16.03 -16.89
C TYR A 103 10.32 14.57 -16.75
N GLU A 104 11.17 13.68 -16.21
CA GLU A 104 10.83 12.27 -15.99
C GLU A 104 9.66 12.09 -15.04
N ILE A 105 9.65 12.83 -13.92
CA ILE A 105 8.54 12.78 -12.96
C ILE A 105 7.26 13.25 -13.62
N LEU A 106 7.26 14.46 -14.19
CA LEU A 106 6.06 15.09 -14.74
C LEU A 106 5.47 14.33 -15.92
N LYS A 107 6.32 13.81 -16.81
CA LYS A 107 5.88 12.98 -17.92
C LYS A 107 5.21 11.70 -17.43
N PHE A 108 5.78 11.03 -16.42
CA PHE A 108 5.19 9.82 -15.87
C PHE A 108 3.80 10.07 -15.27
N ILE A 109 3.64 11.15 -14.51
CA ILE A 109 2.36 11.50 -13.86
C ILE A 109 1.39 12.27 -14.76
N GLY A 110 1.64 12.31 -16.09
CA GLY A 110 0.73 12.92 -17.07
C GLY A 110 0.59 14.44 -16.95
N ARG A 111 1.62 15.15 -16.48
CA ARG A 111 1.61 16.62 -16.32
C ARG A 111 2.39 17.30 -17.43
N GLY A 112 2.05 18.58 -17.66
CA GLY A 112 2.82 19.45 -18.54
C GLY A 112 4.26 19.65 -18.05
N THR A 113 5.13 20.04 -18.97
CA THR A 113 6.56 20.27 -18.71
C THR A 113 6.93 21.74 -18.86
N SER A 114 5.97 22.63 -18.57
CA SER A 114 6.20 24.08 -18.59
C SER A 114 6.96 24.54 -17.34
N LEU A 115 7.51 25.75 -17.36
CA LEU A 115 8.11 26.37 -16.17
C LEU A 115 7.13 26.40 -14.98
N ARG A 116 5.84 26.66 -15.25
CA ARG A 116 4.78 26.66 -14.24
C ARG A 116 4.59 25.29 -13.62
N ASP A 117 4.65 24.23 -14.42
CA ASP A 117 4.52 22.85 -13.91
C ASP A 117 5.74 22.44 -13.09
N TYR A 118 6.92 22.94 -13.45
CA TYR A 118 8.14 22.72 -12.65
C TYR A 118 8.05 23.43 -11.30
N GLN A 119 7.56 24.67 -11.26
CA GLN A 119 7.31 25.38 -10.00
C GLN A 119 6.25 24.67 -9.13
N ARG A 120 5.21 24.10 -9.75
CA ARG A 120 4.20 23.30 -9.05
C ARG A 120 4.77 22.00 -8.47
N LEU A 121 5.69 21.34 -9.19
CA LEU A 121 6.40 20.18 -8.68
C LEU A 121 7.22 20.54 -7.43
N LYS A 122 7.95 21.65 -7.45
CA LYS A 122 8.70 22.14 -6.28
C LYS A 122 7.76 22.39 -5.09
N ALA A 123 6.68 23.13 -5.31
CA ALA A 123 5.69 23.38 -4.26
C ALA A 123 5.02 22.08 -3.73
N ALA A 124 4.88 21.05 -4.57
CA ALA A 124 4.40 19.73 -4.14
C ALA A 124 5.42 19.00 -3.27
N LEU A 125 6.71 19.05 -3.62
CA LEU A 125 7.79 18.49 -2.82
C LEU A 125 7.89 19.20 -1.46
N ASP A 126 7.76 20.53 -1.43
CA ASP A 126 7.71 21.31 -0.18
C ASP A 126 6.56 20.87 0.71
N ARG A 127 5.34 20.76 0.15
CA ARG A 127 4.17 20.26 0.91
C ARG A 127 4.35 18.83 1.42
N LEU A 128 4.94 17.94 0.61
CA LEU A 128 5.22 16.56 1.02
C LEU A 128 6.27 16.48 2.13
N GLN A 129 7.26 17.37 2.12
CA GLN A 129 8.28 17.46 3.16
C GLN A 129 7.73 18.08 4.46
N SER A 130 6.91 19.12 4.35
CA SER A 130 6.36 19.85 5.50
C SER A 130 5.15 19.17 6.15
N THR A 131 4.51 18.22 5.48
CA THR A 131 3.37 17.47 6.04
C THR A 131 3.86 16.34 6.93
N THR A 132 3.51 16.40 8.21
CA THR A 132 3.85 15.38 9.19
C THR A 132 2.71 14.39 9.36
N VAL A 133 3.02 13.10 9.29
CA VAL A 133 2.08 11.99 9.51
C VAL A 133 2.46 11.26 10.78
N CYS A 134 1.49 11.01 11.66
CA CYS A 134 1.61 10.15 12.82
C CYS A 134 0.60 9.00 12.69
N THR A 135 1.04 7.75 12.66
CA THR A 135 0.16 6.60 12.40
C THR A 135 0.49 5.38 13.26
N SER A 136 -0.53 4.59 13.63
CA SER A 136 -0.36 3.24 14.20
C SER A 136 -0.30 2.13 13.14
N ILE A 137 -0.41 2.46 11.85
CA ILE A 137 -0.34 1.48 10.76
C ILE A 137 1.04 0.81 10.73
N ARG A 138 1.04 -0.52 10.59
CA ARG A 138 2.22 -1.39 10.64
C ARG A 138 3.03 -1.27 11.93
N GLN A 139 2.38 -0.90 13.04
CA GLN A 139 2.98 -0.95 14.37
C GLN A 139 2.42 -2.16 15.12
N SER A 140 3.25 -3.19 15.29
CA SER A 140 2.83 -4.46 15.91
C SER A 140 2.64 -4.36 17.44
N ALA A 141 3.24 -3.34 18.07
CA ALA A 141 3.09 -3.14 19.51
C ALA A 141 2.02 -2.08 19.78
N GLU A 142 1.11 -2.41 20.70
CA GLU A 142 0.05 -1.51 21.12
C GLU A 142 0.63 -0.19 21.66
N GLY A 143 0.06 0.94 21.23
CA GLY A 143 0.52 2.28 21.60
C GLY A 143 1.73 2.81 20.83
N ARG A 144 2.45 2.00 20.04
CA ARG A 144 3.51 2.53 19.15
C ARG A 144 2.89 3.31 18.00
N ARG A 145 3.45 4.49 17.74
CA ARG A 145 3.11 5.33 16.59
C ARG A 145 4.37 5.67 15.83
N HIS A 146 4.30 5.61 14.51
CA HIS A 146 5.37 6.04 13.63
C HIS A 146 5.08 7.45 13.15
N ARG A 147 6.08 8.35 13.24
CA ARG A 147 5.99 9.72 12.77
C ARG A 147 6.99 9.95 11.64
N PHE A 148 6.54 10.53 10.54
CA PHE A 148 7.36 10.78 9.35
C PHE A 148 6.77 11.88 8.46
N SER A 149 7.58 12.38 7.53
CA SER A 149 7.13 13.19 6.38
C SER A 149 7.18 12.37 5.10
N TRP A 150 6.35 12.70 4.10
CA TRP A 150 6.31 11.94 2.84
C TRP A 150 7.60 12.04 2.02
N ILE A 151 8.35 13.11 2.21
CA ILE A 151 9.71 13.30 1.72
C ILE A 151 10.53 13.77 2.92
N ASN A 152 11.58 13.03 3.30
CA ASN A 152 12.44 13.41 4.43
C ASN A 152 13.31 14.62 4.05
N GLU A 153 13.84 14.58 2.83
CA GLU A 153 14.74 15.60 2.31
C GLU A 153 14.62 15.67 0.79
N TRP A 154 14.66 16.86 0.22
CA TRP A 154 14.83 17.03 -1.22
C TRP A 154 15.73 18.22 -1.53
N LYS A 155 16.43 18.18 -2.66
CA LYS A 155 17.24 19.29 -3.16
C LYS A 155 17.23 19.32 -4.68
N GLU A 156 17.34 20.52 -5.22
CA GLU A 156 17.65 20.71 -6.63
C GLU A 156 19.12 20.36 -6.86
N ARG A 157 19.37 19.60 -7.92
CA ARG A 157 20.72 19.35 -8.41
C ARG A 157 21.05 20.43 -9.43
N THR A 158 22.25 20.95 -9.36
CA THR A 158 22.77 21.93 -10.31
C THR A 158 24.03 21.34 -10.92
N ASN A 159 24.17 21.42 -12.23
CA ASN A 159 25.42 21.01 -12.88
C ASN A 159 26.54 22.02 -12.58
N ARG A 160 27.77 21.68 -13.00
CA ARG A 160 28.96 22.53 -12.82
C ARG A 160 28.83 23.94 -13.41
N ASN A 161 27.89 24.15 -14.32
CA ASN A 161 27.64 25.42 -15.00
C ASN A 161 26.47 26.20 -14.39
N GLY A 162 25.96 25.79 -13.21
CA GLY A 162 24.86 26.48 -12.55
C GLY A 162 23.47 26.19 -13.13
N LYS A 163 23.33 25.26 -14.09
CA LYS A 163 22.02 24.89 -14.65
C LYS A 163 21.36 23.77 -13.83
N PRO A 164 20.03 23.79 -13.62
CA PRO A 164 19.30 22.69 -12.99
C PRO A 164 19.55 21.36 -13.73
N ASP A 165 20.02 20.35 -12.99
CA ASP A 165 20.44 19.01 -13.46
C ASP A 165 19.61 17.88 -12.83
N GLY A 166 18.51 18.23 -12.17
CA GLY A 166 17.55 17.28 -11.63
C GLY A 166 17.13 17.59 -10.20
N ILE A 167 16.49 16.61 -9.59
CA ILE A 167 16.00 16.62 -8.22
C ILE A 167 16.55 15.36 -7.55
N GLU A 168 17.02 15.52 -6.33
CA GLU A 168 17.39 14.43 -5.43
C GLU A 168 16.44 14.46 -4.22
N MET A 169 15.82 13.33 -3.91
CA MET A 169 14.87 13.22 -2.81
C MET A 169 15.08 11.94 -2.00
N ILE A 170 14.76 11.99 -0.71
CA ILE A 170 14.79 10.85 0.20
C ILE A 170 13.36 10.54 0.62
N VAL A 171 12.87 9.37 0.24
CA VAL A 171 11.57 8.87 0.73
C VAL A 171 11.72 8.29 2.15
N PRO A 172 10.69 8.36 3.02
CA PRO A 172 10.75 7.83 4.37
C PRO A 172 10.85 6.30 4.36
N ASP A 173 11.51 5.73 5.38
CA ASP A 173 11.63 4.27 5.53
C ASP A 173 10.26 3.61 5.54
N TRP A 174 9.31 4.17 6.28
CA TRP A 174 7.94 3.67 6.35
C TRP A 174 7.29 3.48 4.97
N PHE A 175 7.52 4.39 4.02
CA PHE A 175 7.01 4.27 2.65
C PHE A 175 7.83 3.26 1.85
N TYR A 176 9.14 3.31 1.95
CA TYR A 176 10.04 2.40 1.24
C TYR A 176 9.81 0.93 1.59
N GLN A 177 9.68 0.60 2.88
CA GLN A 177 9.35 -0.76 3.33
C GLN A 177 7.98 -1.21 2.82
N ALA A 178 7.00 -0.30 2.72
CA ALA A 178 5.69 -0.59 2.14
C ALA A 178 5.78 -1.02 0.68
N VAL A 179 6.63 -0.34 -0.08
CA VAL A 179 6.78 -0.53 -1.52
C VAL A 179 7.60 -1.79 -1.82
N LEU A 180 8.55 -2.15 -0.97
CA LEU A 180 9.32 -3.38 -1.11
C LEU A 180 8.49 -4.65 -0.86
N ASP A 181 7.46 -4.57 -0.02
CA ASP A 181 6.51 -5.67 0.20
C ASP A 181 5.48 -5.73 -0.93
N ASP A 182 5.59 -6.74 -1.79
CA ASP A 182 4.65 -6.98 -2.90
C ASP A 182 3.19 -7.08 -2.48
N ALA A 183 2.93 -7.59 -1.28
CA ALA A 183 1.57 -7.70 -0.78
C ALA A 183 0.94 -6.33 -0.49
N LEU A 184 1.73 -5.26 -0.42
CA LEU A 184 1.32 -3.90 -0.08
C LEU A 184 1.29 -2.93 -1.26
N VAL A 185 1.51 -3.42 -2.48
CA VAL A 185 1.48 -2.59 -3.70
C VAL A 185 0.37 -3.06 -4.63
N LEU A 186 -0.32 -2.12 -5.28
CA LEU A 186 -1.26 -2.41 -6.35
C LEU A 186 -0.89 -1.64 -7.62
N THR A 187 -0.97 -2.32 -8.76
CA THR A 187 -1.02 -1.65 -10.06
C THR A 187 -2.25 -0.74 -10.13
N ILE A 188 -2.11 0.45 -10.68
CA ILE A 188 -3.23 1.33 -11.02
C ILE A 188 -3.27 1.59 -12.52
N ASP A 189 -4.44 1.96 -13.01
CA ASP A 189 -4.65 2.38 -14.40
C ASP A 189 -3.99 3.75 -14.62
N ARG A 190 -3.34 3.95 -15.77
CA ARG A 190 -2.69 5.23 -16.10
C ARG A 190 -3.67 6.38 -16.25
N ALA A 191 -4.90 6.10 -16.66
CA ALA A 191 -5.98 7.09 -16.73
C ALA A 191 -6.34 7.67 -15.35
N TYR A 192 -5.82 7.11 -14.25
CA TYR A 192 -5.88 7.73 -12.93
C TYR A 192 -5.36 9.17 -12.93
N PHE A 193 -4.27 9.44 -13.67
CA PHE A 193 -3.64 10.76 -13.68
C PHE A 193 -4.54 11.83 -14.33
N ASP A 194 -5.47 11.42 -15.19
CA ASP A 194 -6.45 12.29 -15.86
C ASP A 194 -7.60 12.72 -14.93
N LEU A 195 -7.77 12.06 -13.78
CA LEU A 195 -8.79 12.45 -12.81
C LEU A 195 -8.49 13.86 -12.27
N THR A 196 -9.44 14.77 -12.44
CA THR A 196 -9.25 16.19 -12.10
C THR A 196 -9.70 16.54 -10.68
N GLY A 197 -10.71 15.84 -10.16
CA GLY A 197 -11.28 16.04 -8.83
C GLY A 197 -10.57 15.25 -7.73
N GLY A 198 -10.45 15.85 -6.55
CA GLY A 198 -9.77 15.21 -5.42
C GLY A 198 -10.57 14.06 -4.83
N LEU A 199 -11.91 14.19 -4.79
CA LEU A 199 -12.80 13.10 -4.38
C LEU A 199 -12.80 11.95 -5.40
N ASP A 200 -12.75 12.24 -6.71
CA ASP A 200 -12.64 11.26 -7.79
C ASP A 200 -11.36 10.42 -7.62
N ARG A 201 -10.21 11.07 -7.37
CA ARG A 201 -8.92 10.41 -7.13
C ARG A 201 -8.92 9.55 -5.86
N TRP A 202 -9.46 10.08 -4.76
CA TRP A 202 -9.57 9.32 -3.52
C TRP A 202 -10.45 8.10 -3.69
N LEU A 203 -11.60 8.28 -4.35
CA LEU A 203 -12.55 7.20 -4.58
C LEU A 203 -11.97 6.13 -5.48
N TYR A 204 -11.24 6.51 -6.55
CA TYR A 204 -10.52 5.55 -7.39
C TYR A 204 -9.60 4.66 -6.57
N ARG A 205 -8.77 5.25 -5.69
CA ARG A 205 -7.81 4.48 -4.88
C ARG A 205 -8.54 3.53 -3.93
N LEU A 206 -9.60 4.01 -3.28
CA LEU A 206 -10.43 3.20 -2.40
C LEU A 206 -11.08 2.02 -3.16
N VAL A 207 -11.70 2.31 -4.30
CA VAL A 207 -12.34 1.32 -5.17
C VAL A 207 -11.31 0.33 -5.69
N ARG A 208 -10.11 0.77 -6.08
CA ARG A 208 -9.04 -0.12 -6.55
C ARG A 208 -8.55 -1.08 -5.47
N LYS A 209 -8.44 -0.60 -4.23
CA LYS A 209 -8.10 -1.45 -3.08
C LYS A 209 -9.15 -2.55 -2.84
N HIS A 210 -10.43 -2.16 -2.84
CA HIS A 210 -11.52 -3.06 -2.44
C HIS A 210 -12.15 -3.84 -3.60
N GLY A 211 -11.93 -3.39 -4.84
CA GLY A 211 -12.44 -3.98 -6.09
C GLY A 211 -11.60 -5.14 -6.60
N GLY A 212 -11.12 -5.98 -5.70
CA GLY A 212 -10.38 -7.20 -6.01
C GLY A 212 -11.28 -8.32 -6.57
N ARG A 213 -11.02 -9.57 -6.17
CA ARG A 213 -11.65 -10.80 -6.72
C ARG A 213 -13.14 -10.99 -6.40
N GLN A 214 -13.83 -9.97 -5.89
CA GLN A 214 -15.23 -10.09 -5.50
C GLN A 214 -16.15 -10.01 -6.73
N ARG A 215 -16.72 -11.16 -7.11
CA ARG A 215 -17.63 -11.31 -8.27
C ARG A 215 -18.88 -10.43 -8.18
N ASN A 216 -19.32 -10.09 -6.96
CA ASN A 216 -20.57 -9.37 -6.70
C ASN A 216 -20.36 -7.86 -6.46
N GLY A 217 -19.15 -7.35 -6.70
CA GLY A 217 -18.76 -5.99 -6.39
C GLY A 217 -18.62 -5.73 -4.89
N TRP A 218 -18.44 -4.46 -4.53
CA TRP A 218 -18.34 -4.00 -3.14
C TRP A 218 -19.35 -2.88 -2.88
N ARG A 219 -19.83 -2.78 -1.62
CA ARG A 219 -20.77 -1.74 -1.17
C ARG A 219 -20.20 -0.94 -0.01
N PHE A 220 -20.26 0.38 -0.10
CA PHE A 220 -19.93 1.29 0.99
C PHE A 220 -21.10 2.20 1.33
N ASP A 221 -21.40 2.33 2.62
CA ASP A 221 -22.32 3.36 3.10
C ASP A 221 -21.72 4.76 2.90
N PHE A 222 -22.55 5.71 2.45
CA PHE A 222 -22.12 7.09 2.19
C PHE A 222 -21.57 7.81 3.43
N ARG A 223 -22.13 7.56 4.62
CA ARG A 223 -21.63 8.15 5.88
C ARG A 223 -20.28 7.57 6.24
N HIS A 224 -20.11 6.25 6.05
CA HIS A 224 -18.81 5.61 6.23
C HIS A 224 -17.76 6.18 5.28
N LEU A 225 -18.10 6.40 4.00
CA LEU A 225 -17.19 7.05 3.04
C LEU A 225 -16.81 8.46 3.46
N HIS A 226 -17.76 9.27 3.96
CA HIS A 226 -17.49 10.63 4.43
C HIS A 226 -16.51 10.66 5.60
N GLN A 227 -16.66 9.73 6.55
CA GLN A 227 -15.72 9.57 7.66
C GLN A 227 -14.35 9.10 7.17
N LYS A 228 -14.32 8.10 6.26
CA LYS A 228 -13.10 7.51 5.72
C LYS A 228 -12.31 8.46 4.83
N SER A 229 -12.97 9.43 4.19
CA SER A 229 -12.33 10.38 3.28
C SER A 229 -11.56 11.49 3.98
N GLY A 230 -11.81 11.74 5.28
CA GLY A 230 -11.22 12.88 5.99
C GLY A 230 -11.57 14.24 5.38
N ALA A 231 -12.72 14.32 4.67
CA ALA A 231 -13.17 15.52 4.00
C ALA A 231 -13.70 16.55 5.00
N LEU A 232 -13.35 17.82 4.82
CA LEU A 232 -13.86 18.93 5.64
C LEU A 232 -15.26 19.39 5.21
N SER A 233 -15.71 19.02 4.01
CA SER A 233 -17.02 19.43 3.50
C SER A 233 -18.14 18.81 4.34
N PRO A 234 -19.25 19.55 4.57
CA PRO A 234 -20.43 18.97 5.20
C PRO A 234 -20.94 17.75 4.44
N TYR A 235 -21.49 16.77 5.15
CA TYR A 235 -21.96 15.52 4.56
C TYR A 235 -22.89 15.72 3.35
N LYS A 236 -23.80 16.71 3.38
CA LYS A 236 -24.70 17.01 2.25
C LYS A 236 -23.93 17.33 0.98
N ARG A 237 -22.85 18.12 1.08
CA ARG A 237 -21.99 18.49 -0.05
C ARG A 237 -21.17 17.28 -0.52
N PHE A 238 -20.60 16.51 0.40
CA PHE A 238 -19.90 15.27 0.09
C PHE A 238 -20.80 14.28 -0.67
N ALA A 239 -22.01 14.04 -0.18
CA ALA A 239 -22.97 13.14 -0.82
C ALA A 239 -23.46 13.67 -2.19
N PHE A 240 -23.52 14.99 -2.38
CA PHE A 240 -23.81 15.59 -3.69
C PHE A 240 -22.67 15.32 -4.69
N GLU A 241 -21.42 15.57 -4.29
CA GLU A 241 -20.25 15.31 -5.14
C GLU A 241 -20.09 13.82 -5.45
N LEU A 242 -20.34 12.93 -4.48
CA LEU A 242 -20.28 11.50 -4.70
C LEU A 242 -21.35 11.02 -5.70
N ARG A 243 -22.58 11.54 -5.62
CA ARG A 243 -23.62 11.26 -6.63
C ARG A 243 -23.23 11.77 -8.01
N ASP A 244 -22.58 12.92 -8.09
CA ASP A 244 -22.09 13.45 -9.36
C ASP A 244 -20.98 12.57 -9.97
N ILE A 245 -20.06 12.03 -9.15
CA ILE A 245 -19.06 11.05 -9.59
C ILE A 245 -19.75 9.78 -10.12
N ILE A 246 -20.74 9.24 -9.39
CA ILE A 246 -21.52 8.07 -9.85
C ILE A 246 -22.22 8.39 -11.17
N ARG A 247 -22.77 9.59 -11.35
CA ARG A 247 -23.43 9.97 -12.60
C ARG A 247 -22.45 10.08 -13.78
N ARG A 248 -21.26 10.66 -13.55
CA ARG A 248 -20.24 10.88 -14.59
C ARG A 248 -19.43 9.63 -14.95
N GLN A 249 -19.37 8.65 -14.06
CA GLN A 249 -18.56 7.42 -14.21
C GLN A 249 -17.09 7.67 -14.61
N PRO A 250 -16.35 8.57 -13.91
CA PRO A 250 -15.00 8.93 -14.34
C PRO A 250 -13.93 7.89 -13.96
N LEU A 251 -14.24 6.86 -13.18
CA LEU A 251 -13.23 5.97 -12.60
C LEU A 251 -12.80 4.88 -13.58
N PRO A 252 -11.54 4.89 -14.06
CA PRO A 252 -11.10 3.94 -15.07
C PRO A 252 -11.15 2.50 -14.58
N GLY A 253 -11.75 1.61 -15.37
CA GLY A 253 -11.89 0.18 -15.06
C GLY A 253 -12.94 -0.17 -14.00
N TYR A 254 -13.77 0.79 -13.58
CA TYR A 254 -14.82 0.57 -12.60
C TYR A 254 -16.14 1.22 -13.01
N THR A 255 -17.24 0.52 -12.73
CA THR A 255 -18.59 1.05 -12.87
C THR A 255 -19.19 1.21 -11.49
N LEU A 256 -19.73 2.41 -11.22
CA LEU A 256 -20.30 2.79 -9.93
C LEU A 256 -21.83 2.75 -9.98
N PHE A 257 -22.47 2.41 -8.87
CA PHE A 257 -23.92 2.39 -8.74
C PHE A 257 -24.34 3.06 -7.43
N LEU A 258 -25.52 3.67 -7.47
CA LEU A 258 -26.21 4.17 -6.29
C LEU A 258 -27.28 3.16 -5.90
N GLU A 259 -27.19 2.61 -4.69
CA GLU A 259 -28.20 1.73 -4.13
C GLU A 259 -28.85 2.42 -2.91
N ILE A 260 -30.17 2.25 -2.76
CA ILE A 260 -30.92 2.73 -1.60
C ILE A 260 -31.51 1.50 -0.93
N GLU A 261 -31.06 1.19 0.28
CA GLU A 261 -31.62 0.09 1.07
C GLU A 261 -33.03 0.44 1.56
N ALA A 262 -33.85 -0.58 1.86
CA ALA A 262 -35.20 -0.40 2.40
C ALA A 262 -35.26 0.48 3.66
N GLY A 263 -34.17 0.53 4.43
CA GLY A 263 -34.02 1.42 5.60
C GLY A 263 -33.60 2.86 5.28
N GLY A 264 -33.60 3.27 4.00
CA GLY A 264 -33.23 4.62 3.55
C GLY A 264 -31.72 4.90 3.53
N ARG A 265 -30.87 3.91 3.81
CA ARG A 265 -29.41 4.06 3.73
C ARG A 265 -28.98 4.13 2.27
N THR A 266 -28.09 5.08 1.98
CA THR A 266 -27.54 5.28 0.64
C THR A 266 -26.18 4.60 0.55
N LEU A 267 -26.05 3.65 -0.37
CA LEU A 267 -24.82 2.91 -0.61
C LEU A 267 -24.23 3.28 -1.96
N LEU A 268 -22.90 3.34 -2.00
CA LEU A 268 -22.12 3.25 -3.22
C LEU A 268 -21.81 1.78 -3.47
N ALA A 269 -22.29 1.21 -4.56
CA ALA A 269 -21.82 -0.08 -5.06
C ALA A 269 -20.85 0.14 -6.24
N PHE A 270 -19.93 -0.80 -6.46
CA PHE A 270 -19.09 -0.77 -7.65
C PHE A 270 -18.64 -2.16 -8.07
N GLU A 271 -18.37 -2.31 -9.35
CA GLU A 271 -17.81 -3.51 -9.96
C GLU A 271 -16.70 -3.16 -10.94
N ARG A 272 -15.82 -4.12 -11.22
CA ARG A 272 -14.82 -3.96 -12.28
C ARG A 272 -15.53 -3.95 -13.62
N THR A 273 -15.28 -2.92 -14.42
CA THR A 273 -15.77 -2.90 -15.80
C THR A 273 -15.03 -4.02 -16.56
N PRO A 274 -15.74 -4.98 -17.17
CA PRO A 274 -15.07 -5.98 -18.00
C PRO A 274 -14.35 -5.26 -19.14
N PRO A 275 -13.12 -5.68 -19.50
CA PRO A 275 -12.40 -5.04 -20.60
C PRO A 275 -13.26 -5.10 -21.87
N CYS A 276 -13.50 -3.94 -22.48
CA CYS A 276 -14.16 -3.87 -23.79
C CYS A 276 -13.24 -4.52 -24.84
N GLY A 277 -13.44 -5.82 -25.06
CA GLY A 277 -12.73 -6.63 -26.04
C GLY A 277 -13.14 -8.09 -25.86
N LYS A 278 -13.42 -8.80 -26.96
CA LYS A 278 -13.68 -10.25 -26.91
C LYS A 278 -12.62 -10.91 -26.03
N ALA A 279 -13.05 -11.79 -25.12
CA ALA A 279 -12.16 -12.56 -24.27
C ALA A 279 -11.09 -13.24 -25.14
N VAL A 280 -9.90 -12.65 -25.19
CA VAL A 280 -8.75 -13.31 -25.77
C VAL A 280 -8.42 -14.42 -24.79
N LYS A 281 -8.58 -15.67 -25.22
CA LYS A 281 -8.17 -16.84 -24.45
C LYS A 281 -6.75 -16.58 -23.95
N GLY A 282 -6.57 -16.55 -22.63
CA GLY A 282 -5.28 -16.44 -21.97
C GLY A 282 -4.45 -17.71 -22.14
N PHE A 283 -4.22 -18.12 -23.39
CA PHE A 283 -3.31 -19.18 -23.76
C PHE A 283 -2.20 -18.55 -24.59
N VAL A 284 -1.18 -18.05 -23.88
CA VAL A 284 0.12 -17.75 -24.49
C VAL A 284 0.83 -19.10 -24.64
N PRO A 285 1.15 -19.57 -25.86
CA PRO A 285 1.91 -20.81 -26.01
C PRO A 285 3.32 -20.57 -25.45
N SER A 286 3.59 -21.12 -24.28
CA SER A 286 4.96 -21.33 -23.82
C SER A 286 5.66 -22.21 -24.86
N GLY A 287 6.69 -21.65 -25.50
CA GLY A 287 7.51 -22.32 -26.51
C GLY A 287 8.37 -23.44 -25.92
N THR A 288 7.77 -24.48 -25.36
CA THR A 288 8.48 -25.68 -24.91
C THR A 288 8.15 -26.86 -25.83
N ARG A 289 9.14 -27.26 -26.64
CA ARG A 289 9.10 -28.53 -27.38
C ARG A 289 9.27 -29.68 -26.38
N LYS A 290 8.21 -30.42 -26.08
CA LYS A 290 8.26 -31.88 -25.85
C LYS A 290 6.84 -32.47 -25.85
N ARG A 291 6.67 -33.52 -26.65
CA ARG A 291 5.44 -34.30 -26.87
C ARG A 291 5.08 -35.05 -25.59
N VAL A 292 3.80 -35.03 -25.20
CA VAL A 292 3.17 -36.11 -24.43
C VAL A 292 1.76 -36.33 -25.00
N PRO A 293 1.30 -37.59 -25.18
CA PRO A 293 0.25 -37.94 -26.14
C PRO A 293 -1.18 -37.66 -25.67
N SER A 294 -2.00 -37.32 -26.65
CA SER A 294 -3.46 -37.22 -26.60
C SER A 294 -4.13 -38.55 -26.21
N GLY A 295 -5.09 -38.49 -25.31
CA GLY A 295 -6.01 -39.60 -25.04
C GLY A 295 -7.43 -39.11 -24.82
N THR A 296 -8.31 -39.39 -25.80
CA THR A 296 -9.79 -39.50 -25.71
C THR A 296 -10.56 -38.18 -25.48
N GLY A 297 -11.65 -37.81 -26.17
CA GLY A 297 -12.54 -38.35 -27.21
C GLY A 297 -13.70 -37.32 -27.36
N PRO A 298 -14.43 -37.25 -28.49
CA PRO A 298 -15.20 -36.07 -28.90
C PRO A 298 -16.65 -35.99 -28.38
N SER A 299 -17.24 -34.79 -28.50
CA SER A 299 -18.67 -34.44 -28.45
C SER A 299 -19.32 -34.50 -27.05
N CYS A 300 -20.15 -33.55 -26.62
CA CYS A 300 -21.28 -32.95 -27.33
C CYS A 300 -21.47 -31.48 -26.91
N GLN A 301 -21.55 -30.59 -27.91
CA GLN A 301 -22.35 -29.38 -27.76
C GLN A 301 -23.83 -29.76 -27.82
N ARG A 302 -24.60 -29.30 -26.84
CA ARG A 302 -26.01 -28.95 -27.04
C ARG A 302 -26.29 -27.70 -26.21
N GLU A 303 -26.26 -26.55 -26.88
CA GLU A 303 -26.89 -25.34 -26.36
C GLU A 303 -28.41 -25.56 -26.30
N PRO A 304 -29.07 -25.29 -25.16
CA PRO A 304 -30.48 -25.02 -25.14
C PRO A 304 -30.74 -23.62 -25.71
N LYS A 305 -31.69 -23.55 -26.64
CA LYS A 305 -32.18 -22.35 -27.31
C LYS A 305 -32.63 -21.28 -26.31
N HIS A 306 -32.41 -20.01 -26.69
CA HIS A 306 -32.97 -18.82 -26.07
C HIS A 306 -34.47 -18.95 -25.79
N GLY A 307 -34.84 -18.89 -24.52
CA GLY A 307 -36.16 -18.49 -24.05
C GLY A 307 -36.08 -17.08 -23.50
N LEU A 308 -36.69 -16.13 -24.19
CA LEU A 308 -37.00 -14.81 -23.64
C LEU A 308 -37.82 -15.03 -22.36
N THR A 309 -37.23 -14.70 -21.20
CA THR A 309 -37.98 -14.66 -19.94
C THR A 309 -37.86 -13.25 -19.41
N HIS A 310 -38.96 -12.52 -19.53
CA HIS A 310 -39.17 -11.23 -18.91
C HIS A 310 -39.42 -11.50 -17.43
N ASP A 311 -38.42 -11.32 -16.57
CA ASP A 311 -38.58 -11.54 -15.13
C ASP A 311 -38.03 -10.34 -14.35
N SER A 312 -38.97 -9.57 -13.83
CA SER A 312 -38.76 -8.50 -12.87
C SER A 312 -38.29 -9.11 -11.54
N ARG A 313 -36.98 -9.19 -11.33
CA ARG A 313 -36.41 -9.53 -10.02
C ARG A 313 -35.64 -8.35 -9.46
N THR A 314 -36.36 -7.54 -8.68
CA THR A 314 -35.79 -6.72 -7.61
C THR A 314 -35.42 -7.64 -6.44
N GLU A 315 -34.47 -8.54 -6.65
CA GLU A 315 -33.81 -9.23 -5.54
C GLU A 315 -32.67 -8.31 -5.07
N ASN A 316 -32.89 -7.67 -3.92
CA ASN A 316 -31.84 -6.93 -3.22
C ASN A 316 -30.67 -7.88 -2.94
N ARG A 317 -29.57 -7.71 -3.67
CA ARG A 317 -28.33 -8.48 -3.46
C ARG A 317 -27.89 -8.29 -2.02
N LEU A 318 -27.56 -9.39 -1.33
CA LEU A 318 -27.16 -9.38 0.08
C LEU A 318 -26.04 -8.34 0.31
N ALA A 319 -26.29 -7.42 1.24
CA ALA A 319 -25.34 -6.40 1.62
C ALA A 319 -24.15 -7.04 2.35
N ASN A 320 -22.92 -6.56 2.06
CA ASN A 320 -21.68 -6.94 2.76
C ASN A 320 -21.64 -6.33 4.18
N LEU A 321 -22.73 -6.44 4.95
CA LEU A 321 -22.91 -5.83 6.28
C LEU A 321 -21.86 -6.35 7.28
N GLU A 322 -21.46 -7.62 7.18
CA GLU A 322 -20.39 -8.21 7.99
C GLU A 322 -19.00 -7.75 7.53
N SER A 323 -18.78 -7.59 6.22
CA SER A 323 -17.47 -7.18 5.68
C SER A 323 -17.14 -5.72 5.98
N ASN A 324 -18.13 -4.83 6.08
CA ASN A 324 -17.89 -3.40 6.35
C ASN A 324 -17.44 -3.09 7.79
N ARG A 325 -17.55 -4.04 8.72
CA ARG A 325 -17.02 -3.89 10.09
C ARG A 325 -15.56 -4.33 10.23
N GLU A 326 -15.06 -5.20 9.36
CA GLU A 326 -13.78 -5.92 9.58
C GLU A 326 -12.76 -5.91 8.43
N SER A 327 -13.07 -5.36 7.24
CA SER A 327 -12.23 -5.59 6.04
C SER A 327 -10.93 -4.79 5.95
N ASN A 328 -10.63 -3.96 6.95
CA ASN A 328 -9.27 -3.45 7.17
C ASN A 328 -8.71 -3.91 8.54
N PHE A 329 -9.50 -4.62 9.34
CA PHE A 329 -9.28 -4.75 10.79
C PHE A 329 -8.72 -6.10 11.21
N GLU A 330 -9.00 -7.20 10.49
CA GLU A 330 -8.61 -8.54 10.98
C GLU A 330 -7.83 -9.42 9.99
N GLU A 331 -7.89 -9.16 8.68
CA GLU A 331 -7.33 -10.08 7.69
C GLU A 331 -5.79 -10.21 7.81
N ARG A 332 -5.07 -9.11 8.10
CA ARG A 332 -3.61 -9.16 8.29
C ARG A 332 -3.13 -9.53 9.69
N ALA A 333 -3.92 -9.27 10.73
CA ALA A 333 -3.57 -9.76 12.07
C ALA A 333 -3.53 -11.30 12.06
N ARG A 334 -4.53 -11.93 11.42
CA ARG A 334 -4.58 -13.38 11.24
C ARG A 334 -3.48 -13.91 10.33
N GLU A 335 -3.11 -13.21 9.24
CA GLU A 335 -2.01 -13.64 8.36
C GLU A 335 -0.64 -13.57 9.05
N VAL A 336 -0.34 -12.48 9.77
CA VAL A 336 0.92 -12.35 10.53
C VAL A 336 0.96 -13.34 11.69
N GLU A 337 -0.14 -13.54 12.41
CA GLU A 337 -0.25 -14.59 13.44
C GLU A 337 -0.06 -15.98 12.85
N ASN A 338 -0.61 -16.27 11.67
CA ASN A 338 -0.41 -17.53 10.97
C ASN A 338 1.04 -17.71 10.53
N LEU A 339 1.73 -16.64 10.09
CA LEU A 339 3.13 -16.67 9.68
C LEU A 339 4.06 -16.88 10.89
N VAL A 340 3.78 -16.20 12.00
CA VAL A 340 4.47 -16.40 13.30
C VAL A 340 4.24 -17.82 13.82
N ARG A 341 3.01 -18.33 13.71
CA ARG A 341 2.67 -19.71 14.11
C ARG A 341 3.34 -20.75 13.21
N GLN A 342 3.44 -20.50 11.91
CA GLN A 342 4.20 -21.34 10.98
C GLN A 342 5.70 -21.32 11.27
N ALA A 343 6.28 -20.16 11.57
CA ALA A 343 7.68 -20.05 11.97
C ALA A 343 7.98 -20.78 13.29
N ALA A 344 7.09 -20.65 14.29
CA ALA A 344 7.19 -21.38 15.55
C ALA A 344 7.06 -22.91 15.36
N ASN A 345 6.17 -23.34 14.47
CA ASN A 345 6.02 -24.75 14.10
C ASN A 345 7.24 -25.30 13.34
N ALA A 346 7.87 -24.50 12.48
CA ALA A 346 9.09 -24.88 11.78
C ALA A 346 10.29 -25.00 12.74
N LEU A 347 10.42 -24.08 13.70
CA LEU A 347 11.46 -24.11 14.74
C LEU A 347 11.30 -25.28 15.71
N SER A 348 10.05 -25.60 16.11
CA SER A 348 9.77 -26.77 16.96
C SER A 348 9.96 -28.09 16.23
N ALA A 349 9.65 -28.17 14.92
CA ALA A 349 9.97 -29.33 14.09
C ALA A 349 11.49 -29.52 13.90
N ALA A 350 12.26 -28.43 13.75
CA ALA A 350 13.72 -28.47 13.72
C ALA A 350 14.33 -28.88 15.08
N GLY A 351 13.73 -28.43 16.19
CA GLY A 351 14.08 -28.85 17.55
C GLY A 351 13.81 -30.34 17.78
N LYS A 352 12.67 -30.86 17.33
CA LYS A 352 12.34 -32.30 17.37
C LYS A 352 13.28 -33.15 16.50
N ARG A 353 13.71 -32.65 15.34
CA ARG A 353 14.72 -33.33 14.50
C ARG A 353 16.10 -33.38 15.18
N ARG A 354 16.47 -32.34 15.93
CA ARG A 354 17.71 -32.33 16.73
C ARG A 354 17.64 -33.26 17.94
N THR A 355 16.50 -33.37 18.62
CA THR A 355 16.35 -34.33 19.72
C THR A 355 16.23 -35.77 19.23
N SER A 356 15.63 -36.02 18.05
CA SER A 356 15.66 -37.36 17.44
C SER A 356 17.05 -37.74 16.94
N SER A 357 17.85 -36.80 16.41
CA SER A 357 19.24 -37.10 16.03
C SER A 357 20.14 -37.31 17.25
N ALA A 358 19.89 -36.61 18.37
CA ALA A 358 20.59 -36.84 19.64
C ALA A 358 20.18 -38.18 20.31
N ALA A 359 18.93 -38.61 20.12
CA ALA A 359 18.44 -39.91 20.59
C ALA A 359 19.03 -41.09 19.78
N LEU A 360 19.36 -40.89 18.49
CA LEU A 360 20.03 -41.90 17.67
C LEU A 360 21.55 -41.99 17.91
N THR A 361 22.17 -41.00 18.57
CA THR A 361 23.61 -41.05 18.94
C THR A 361 23.88 -41.61 20.34
N ASN A 362 22.85 -41.87 21.16
CA ASN A 362 23.00 -42.38 22.53
C ASN A 362 22.67 -43.88 22.71
N ALA A 363 22.44 -44.61 21.63
CA ALA A 363 22.38 -46.07 21.64
C ALA A 363 23.76 -46.66 21.31
N GLY A 364 24.76 -46.38 22.15
CA GLY A 364 26.11 -46.88 21.90
C GLY A 364 27.19 -46.35 22.83
N ALA A 365 26.99 -46.42 24.15
CA ALA A 365 28.07 -46.64 25.13
C ALA A 365 27.54 -46.43 26.55
N ALA A 366 27.31 -47.54 27.26
CA ALA A 366 27.36 -47.54 28.71
C ALA A 366 27.91 -48.89 29.17
N ARG A 367 29.10 -48.88 29.78
CA ARG A 367 29.34 -49.54 31.07
C ARG A 367 30.64 -49.05 31.73
N ASN A 368 30.51 -48.89 33.05
CA ASN A 368 31.46 -48.52 34.12
C ASN A 368 31.77 -47.01 34.17
N GLY A 369 31.32 -46.19 35.12
CA GLY A 369 31.23 -46.31 36.60
C GLY A 369 32.36 -45.42 37.17
N THR A 370 32.20 -44.40 38.04
CA THR A 370 31.55 -44.38 39.37
C THR A 370 31.56 -42.93 39.93
N SER A 371 30.49 -42.53 40.68
CA SER A 371 30.39 -41.60 41.86
C SER A 371 31.21 -40.29 41.93
N GLY A 372 30.74 -39.10 42.34
CA GLY A 372 29.64 -38.64 43.19
C GLY A 372 29.91 -37.16 43.64
N PRO A 373 28.98 -36.45 44.31
CA PRO A 373 28.68 -35.01 44.15
C PRO A 373 29.22 -34.11 45.32
N PRO A 374 29.01 -32.75 45.38
CA PRO A 374 27.75 -32.13 45.90
C PRO A 374 27.36 -30.73 45.29
N GLN A 375 26.08 -30.43 45.10
CA GLN A 375 25.17 -29.52 45.86
C GLN A 375 25.54 -28.01 46.03
N LEU A 376 24.62 -27.18 45.53
CA LEU A 376 24.36 -25.73 45.72
C LEU A 376 23.64 -25.46 47.09
N PRO A 377 23.04 -24.27 47.40
CA PRO A 377 23.29 -22.84 47.10
C PRO A 377 23.17 -21.91 48.36
N PHE A 378 23.15 -20.58 48.13
CA PHE A 378 22.54 -19.45 48.91
C PHE A 378 23.51 -18.37 49.46
N GLY A 379 23.22 -17.09 49.15
CA GLY A 379 23.81 -15.88 49.75
C GLY A 379 23.13 -15.48 51.07
N PRO A 380 23.11 -14.20 51.56
CA PRO A 380 23.75 -12.94 51.11
C PRO A 380 24.42 -12.03 52.22
N ARG A 381 25.29 -11.08 51.82
CA ARG A 381 25.68 -9.76 52.43
C ARG A 381 26.15 -9.69 53.92
N PRO A 382 26.51 -8.51 54.50
CA PRO A 382 27.72 -7.71 54.28
C PRO A 382 28.48 -7.38 55.61
N GLY A 383 29.70 -6.83 55.57
CA GLY A 383 30.32 -6.25 56.77
C GLY A 383 31.79 -5.89 56.59
N GLY A 384 32.13 -4.61 56.77
CA GLY A 384 33.48 -4.07 56.60
C GLY A 384 34.33 -4.03 57.87
N ARG A 385 35.64 -3.80 57.65
CA ARG A 385 36.65 -3.03 58.42
C ARG A 385 37.93 -3.13 57.58
N ARG A 386 38.73 -2.09 57.33
CA ARG A 386 39.05 -0.90 58.12
C ARG A 386 39.07 0.36 57.27
#